data_AF-A0A660YYD8-F1
#
_entry.id   AF-A0A660YYD8-F1
#
_cell.length_a   1.000
_cell.length_b   1.000
_cell.length_c   1.000
_cell.angle_alpha   90.00
_cell.angle_beta   90.00
_cell.angle_gamma   90.00
#
_symmetry.space_group_name_H-M   'P 1'
#
loop_
_entity.id
_entity.type
_entity.pdbx_description
1 polymer ?
#
loop_
_entity_poly.entity_id
_entity_poly.type
_entity_poly.pdbx_seq_one_letter_code
_entity_poly.pdbx_strand_id
1 'polypeptide(L)'
;MMGVFVSLDFFLFFIFWEVMLLPMYFLIGVWGGPRREYAAIKFFIYTFLGSVFILIVMIGLYFSTTEVLADGTRASTFNLLAMMDPNNATETGILSALNPSNLRFVAYIALFAGFAIKIPMFPFHTWLPDAHVEAPTPISVILAGVLLKMGTYGILRISFPIFPEITQQLIWYIALFGMINIIYGALCAMAQRDFKKMIAYSSVSHMGYVLLGMASLNTLGVSGAVFQMFNHGIITSMLFLIVGVIYDRTHTRIMDDFGGLGVKMPAYMGFVTVAFFAAIGLPGLSGFISEAFVFLGAFGDSLIRVITVISTLGILLGAGYMLWALQRVYLGKFNDKWEGIRDLDLREYAMLAPLTIIVIFLGVYPSAMLDLMNTSVNTMVQFMHDAQVYYSSLVSF
;
A
#
# COMPACT_ATOMS: atom_id res chain seq x y z
N MET A 1 -14.00 3.75 -4.80
CA MET A 1 -12.63 3.29 -5.05
C MET A 1 -12.06 3.82 -6.37
N MET A 2 -12.57 3.43 -7.54
CA MET A 2 -12.07 3.98 -8.83
C MET A 2 -12.04 5.51 -8.88
N GLY A 3 -13.10 6.16 -8.37
CA GLY A 3 -13.17 7.61 -8.23
C GLY A 3 -11.95 8.24 -7.54
N VAL A 4 -11.40 7.59 -6.50
CA VAL A 4 -10.19 8.08 -5.80
C VAL A 4 -8.98 8.18 -6.74
N PHE A 5 -8.83 7.22 -7.65
CA PHE A 5 -7.68 7.18 -8.56
C PHE A 5 -7.84 8.07 -9.81
N VAL A 6 -9.07 8.38 -10.22
CA VAL A 6 -9.33 9.17 -11.44
C VAL A 6 -9.65 10.64 -11.14
N SER A 7 -9.90 11.00 -9.89
CA SER A 7 -10.14 12.40 -9.51
C SER A 7 -8.87 13.23 -9.57
N LEU A 8 -8.93 14.31 -10.36
CA LEU A 8 -7.94 15.40 -10.37
C LEU A 8 -8.44 16.66 -9.64
N ASP A 9 -9.66 16.63 -9.13
CA ASP A 9 -10.21 17.63 -8.20
C ASP A 9 -10.08 17.09 -6.77
N PHE A 10 -9.48 17.86 -5.87
CA PHE A 10 -9.17 17.43 -4.51
C PHE A 10 -10.44 17.24 -3.66
N PHE A 11 -11.47 18.06 -3.87
CA PHE A 11 -12.74 17.89 -3.19
C PHE A 11 -13.46 16.62 -3.65
N LEU A 12 -13.49 16.35 -4.95
CA LEU A 12 -14.04 15.12 -5.50
C LEU A 12 -13.23 13.88 -5.05
N PHE A 13 -11.90 13.98 -5.01
CA PHE A 13 -11.04 12.96 -4.41
C PHE A 13 -11.46 12.67 -2.97
N PHE A 14 -11.63 13.72 -2.15
CA PHE A 14 -12.01 13.59 -0.74
C PHE A 14 -13.39 12.94 -0.58
N ILE A 15 -14.38 13.31 -1.40
CA ILE A 15 -15.69 12.66 -1.40
C ILE A 15 -15.55 11.16 -1.67
N PHE A 16 -14.84 10.75 -2.72
CA PHE A 16 -14.68 9.33 -3.01
C PHE A 16 -13.87 8.59 -1.93
N TRP A 17 -12.92 9.27 -1.30
CA TRP A 17 -12.11 8.77 -0.20
C TRP A 17 -12.96 8.48 1.05
N GLU A 18 -13.92 9.34 1.37
CA GLU A 18 -14.83 9.18 2.50
C GLU A 18 -15.98 8.23 2.20
N VAL A 19 -16.64 8.39 1.06
CA VAL A 19 -17.80 7.58 0.67
C VAL A 19 -17.44 6.10 0.63
N MET A 20 -16.21 5.72 0.28
CA MET A 20 -15.81 4.32 0.29
C MET A 20 -15.63 3.73 1.70
N LEU A 21 -15.39 4.55 2.74
CA LEU A 21 -15.22 4.06 4.11
C LEU A 21 -16.52 3.50 4.67
N LEU A 22 -17.67 4.12 4.34
CA LEU A 22 -18.98 3.70 4.84
C LEU A 22 -19.37 2.28 4.39
N PRO A 23 -19.35 1.92 3.09
CA PRO A 23 -19.58 0.55 2.67
C PRO A 23 -18.61 -0.43 3.32
N MET A 24 -17.31 -0.10 3.41
CA MET A 24 -16.32 -0.98 4.03
C MET A 24 -16.61 -1.24 5.51
N TYR A 25 -17.03 -0.21 6.25
CA TYR A 25 -17.46 -0.33 7.63
C TYR A 25 -18.61 -1.34 7.77
N PHE A 26 -19.66 -1.22 6.95
CA PHE A 26 -20.78 -2.16 6.99
C PHE A 26 -20.40 -3.57 6.51
N LEU A 27 -19.56 -3.67 5.47
CA LEU A 27 -19.10 -4.96 4.94
C LEU A 27 -18.34 -5.77 5.99
N ILE A 28 -17.58 -5.09 6.87
CA ILE A 28 -16.93 -5.73 8.03
C ILE A 28 -17.95 -5.94 9.15
N GLY A 29 -18.67 -4.89 9.57
CA GLY A 29 -19.51 -4.91 10.78
C GLY A 29 -20.75 -5.81 10.70
N VAL A 30 -21.32 -6.02 9.50
CA VAL A 30 -22.54 -6.81 9.30
C VAL A 30 -22.21 -8.28 9.00
N TRP A 31 -21.23 -8.54 8.12
CA TRP A 31 -20.92 -9.90 7.64
C TRP A 31 -19.64 -10.50 8.22
N GLY A 32 -18.90 -9.76 9.04
CA GLY A 32 -17.65 -10.22 9.62
C GLY A 32 -17.79 -11.30 10.69
N GLY A 33 -16.64 -11.66 11.25
CA GLY A 33 -16.48 -12.67 12.29
C GLY A 33 -16.95 -12.24 13.70
N PRO A 34 -16.54 -12.98 14.75
CA PRO A 34 -17.03 -12.78 16.11
C PRO A 34 -16.79 -11.38 16.71
N ARG A 35 -15.72 -10.68 16.31
CA ARG A 35 -15.41 -9.33 16.83
C ARG A 35 -15.57 -8.25 15.75
N ARG A 36 -16.45 -8.50 14.78
CA ARG A 36 -16.71 -7.61 13.64
C ARG A 36 -17.03 -6.17 14.01
N GLU A 37 -17.80 -5.94 15.07
CA GLU A 37 -18.16 -4.57 15.50
C GLU A 37 -16.93 -3.79 15.98
N TYR A 38 -16.12 -4.40 16.85
CA TYR A 38 -14.86 -3.81 17.32
C TYR A 38 -13.91 -3.53 16.15
N ALA A 39 -13.73 -4.48 15.24
CA ALA A 39 -12.83 -4.32 14.10
C ALA A 39 -13.33 -3.25 13.11
N ALA A 40 -14.63 -3.22 12.82
CA ALA A 40 -15.24 -2.21 11.95
C ALA A 40 -15.11 -0.80 12.54
N ILE A 41 -15.41 -0.63 13.83
CA ILE A 41 -15.28 0.65 14.53
C ILE A 41 -13.82 1.10 14.57
N LYS A 42 -12.88 0.19 14.90
CA LYS A 42 -11.45 0.50 14.91
C LYS A 42 -10.94 0.92 13.54
N PHE A 43 -11.30 0.18 12.48
CA PHE A 43 -11.00 0.55 11.10
C PHE A 43 -11.54 1.94 10.75
N PHE A 44 -12.81 2.20 11.07
CA PHE A 44 -13.47 3.46 10.77
C PHE A 44 -12.81 4.62 11.50
N ILE A 45 -12.61 4.53 12.82
CA ILE A 45 -12.01 5.61 13.63
C ILE A 45 -10.60 5.95 13.14
N TYR A 46 -9.76 4.94 12.90
CA TYR A 46 -8.40 5.18 12.39
C TYR A 46 -8.44 5.93 11.07
N THR A 47 -9.17 5.40 10.10
CA THR A 47 -9.18 5.95 8.74
C THR A 47 -9.90 7.30 8.66
N PHE A 48 -10.98 7.48 9.42
CA PHE A 48 -11.71 8.74 9.51
C PHE A 48 -10.87 9.84 10.16
N LEU A 49 -10.12 9.54 11.23
CA LEU A 49 -9.19 10.50 11.82
C LEU A 49 -8.14 10.96 10.81
N GLY A 50 -7.60 10.04 10.01
CA GLY A 50 -6.70 10.38 8.92
C GLY A 50 -7.35 11.31 7.89
N SER A 51 -8.61 11.07 7.55
CA SER A 51 -9.38 11.91 6.63
C SER A 51 -9.62 13.33 7.15
N VAL A 52 -9.80 13.51 8.46
CA VAL A 52 -9.93 14.86 9.05
C VAL A 52 -8.67 15.69 8.77
N PHE A 53 -7.48 15.10 8.84
CA PHE A 53 -6.25 15.80 8.48
C PHE A 53 -6.21 16.19 7.00
N ILE A 54 -6.63 15.28 6.10
CA ILE A 54 -6.73 15.56 4.66
C ILE A 54 -7.69 16.72 4.39
N LEU A 55 -8.86 16.73 5.06
CA LEU A 55 -9.87 17.78 4.93
C LEU A 55 -9.34 19.15 5.33
N ILE A 56 -8.66 19.24 6.48
CA ILE A 56 -8.10 20.51 6.98
C ILE A 56 -7.08 21.07 5.99
N VAL A 57 -6.20 20.21 5.46
CA VAL A 57 -5.18 20.63 4.49
C VAL A 57 -5.81 21.02 3.15
N MET A 58 -6.81 20.29 2.68
CA MET A 58 -7.56 20.61 1.46
C MET A 58 -8.21 21.99 1.55
N ILE A 59 -8.86 22.32 2.68
CA ILE A 59 -9.44 23.65 2.92
C ILE A 59 -8.34 24.72 2.97
N GLY A 60 -7.24 24.45 3.66
CA GLY A 60 -6.10 25.37 3.70
C GLY A 60 -5.51 25.67 2.32
N LEU A 61 -5.43 24.66 1.44
CA LEU A 61 -4.94 24.81 0.07
C LEU A 61 -5.91 25.59 -0.81
N TYR A 62 -7.23 25.39 -0.65
CA TYR A 62 -8.26 26.16 -1.35
C TYR A 62 -8.12 27.67 -1.12
N PHE A 63 -7.83 28.09 0.12
CA PHE A 63 -7.60 29.51 0.44
C PHE A 63 -6.18 30.00 0.13
N SER A 64 -5.26 29.11 -0.21
CA SER A 64 -3.86 29.44 -0.50
C SER A 64 -3.51 29.35 -1.99
N THR A 65 -4.44 28.92 -2.84
CA THR A 65 -4.22 28.65 -4.26
C THR A 65 -5.33 29.26 -5.10
N THR A 66 -4.98 29.91 -6.20
CA THR A 66 -5.93 30.40 -7.19
C THR A 66 -5.58 29.93 -8.59
N GLU A 67 -6.57 29.67 -9.43
CA GLU A 67 -6.37 29.47 -10.88
C GLU A 67 -6.96 30.64 -11.67
N VAL A 68 -6.42 30.86 -12.88
CA VAL A 68 -6.95 31.86 -13.82
C VAL A 68 -8.06 31.21 -14.64
N LEU A 69 -9.27 31.74 -14.53
CA LEU A 69 -10.43 31.30 -15.28
C LEU A 69 -10.38 31.80 -16.73
N ALA A 70 -11.24 31.24 -17.59
CA ALA A 70 -11.29 31.59 -19.02
C ALA A 70 -11.60 33.07 -19.30
N ASP A 71 -12.24 33.77 -18.35
CA ASP A 71 -12.52 35.20 -18.40
C ASP A 71 -11.37 36.08 -17.87
N GLY A 72 -10.25 35.46 -17.49
CA GLY A 72 -9.06 36.13 -16.95
C GLY A 72 -9.13 36.43 -15.45
N THR A 73 -10.24 36.12 -14.77
CA THR A 73 -10.37 36.32 -13.33
C THR A 73 -9.63 35.23 -12.54
N ARG A 74 -9.17 35.55 -11.33
CA ARG A 74 -8.57 34.56 -10.42
C ARG A 74 -9.61 34.08 -9.42
N ALA A 75 -9.72 32.77 -9.26
CA ALA A 75 -10.62 32.16 -8.27
C ALA A 75 -9.89 31.06 -7.49
N SER A 76 -10.29 30.88 -6.23
CA SER A 76 -9.87 29.71 -5.44
C SER A 76 -10.32 28.42 -6.11
N THR A 77 -9.48 27.39 -6.04
CA THR A 77 -9.69 26.14 -6.79
C THR A 77 -9.44 24.91 -5.93
N PHE A 78 -10.08 23.80 -6.30
CA PHE A 78 -9.79 22.45 -5.82
C PHE A 78 -9.01 21.61 -6.84
N ASN A 79 -8.64 22.19 -7.99
CA ASN A 79 -7.87 21.52 -9.03
C ASN A 79 -6.47 21.15 -8.51
N LEU A 80 -6.18 19.85 -8.40
CA LEU A 80 -4.90 19.36 -7.89
C LEU A 80 -3.73 19.84 -8.75
N LEU A 81 -3.89 19.94 -10.07
CA LEU A 81 -2.82 20.41 -10.95
C LEU A 81 -2.49 21.89 -10.69
N ALA A 82 -3.51 22.70 -10.43
CA ALA A 82 -3.31 24.10 -10.06
C ALA A 82 -2.61 24.25 -8.71
N MET A 83 -2.94 23.38 -7.73
CA MET A 83 -2.30 23.35 -6.40
C MET A 83 -0.83 22.90 -6.41
N MET A 84 -0.40 22.19 -7.44
CA MET A 84 1.00 21.78 -7.61
C MET A 84 1.89 22.90 -8.16
N ASP A 85 1.30 23.90 -8.82
CA ASP A 85 2.04 24.99 -9.45
C ASP A 85 2.30 26.12 -8.44
N PRO A 86 3.57 26.41 -8.08
CA PRO A 86 3.90 27.47 -7.14
C PRO A 86 3.44 28.87 -7.60
N ASN A 87 3.26 29.09 -8.91
CA ASN A 87 2.81 30.37 -9.46
C ASN A 87 1.33 30.66 -9.13
N ASN A 88 0.57 29.63 -8.78
CA ASN A 88 -0.83 29.74 -8.39
C ASN A 88 -1.01 30.01 -6.89
N ALA A 89 0.09 30.02 -6.11
CA ALA A 89 0.04 30.31 -4.69
C ALA A 89 -0.26 31.80 -4.42
N THR A 90 -1.13 32.07 -3.46
CA THR A 90 -1.46 33.46 -3.05
C THR A 90 -0.39 34.01 -2.10
N GLU A 91 -0.06 35.30 -2.14
CA GLU A 91 1.00 35.87 -1.29
C GLU A 91 0.71 35.72 0.22
N THR A 92 -0.56 35.84 0.61
CA THR A 92 -1.00 35.81 2.02
C THR A 92 -1.59 34.47 2.45
N GLY A 93 -1.59 33.46 1.57
CA GLY A 93 -2.16 32.13 1.85
C GLY A 93 -1.46 31.45 3.02
N ILE A 94 -2.22 30.82 3.91
CA ILE A 94 -1.65 30.14 5.09
C ILE A 94 -0.77 28.94 4.72
N LEU A 95 -1.00 28.33 3.55
CA LEU A 95 -0.18 27.26 2.99
C LEU A 95 0.60 27.70 1.73
N SER A 96 0.71 29.00 1.50
CA SER A 96 1.53 29.52 0.41
C SER A 96 3.01 29.47 0.75
N ALA A 97 3.85 29.13 -0.22
CA ALA A 97 5.29 29.16 -0.04
C ALA A 97 5.86 30.59 0.02
N LEU A 98 5.10 31.57 -0.50
CA LEU A 98 5.48 32.98 -0.48
C LEU A 98 5.26 33.63 0.89
N ASN A 99 4.43 33.03 1.74
CA ASN A 99 4.13 33.53 3.06
C ASN A 99 5.23 33.09 4.07
N PRO A 100 5.97 34.01 4.72
CA PRO A 100 7.02 33.65 5.67
C PRO A 100 6.50 32.94 6.94
N SER A 101 5.24 33.16 7.31
CA SER A 101 4.59 32.54 8.48
C SER A 101 3.66 31.38 8.10
N ASN A 102 3.91 30.75 6.96
CA ASN A 102 3.09 29.64 6.46
C ASN A 102 3.12 28.42 7.39
N LEU A 103 2.08 27.59 7.26
CA LEU A 103 1.94 26.31 7.96
C LEU A 103 2.16 25.11 7.02
N ARG A 104 2.90 25.27 5.91
CA ARG A 104 3.10 24.20 4.91
C ARG A 104 3.71 22.95 5.50
N PHE A 105 4.70 23.09 6.39
CA PHE A 105 5.31 21.94 7.06
C PHE A 105 4.29 21.17 7.91
N VAL A 106 3.49 21.88 8.70
CA VAL A 106 2.43 21.27 9.53
C VAL A 106 1.37 20.61 8.65
N ALA A 107 0.96 21.27 7.56
CA ALA A 107 0.02 20.73 6.59
C ALA A 107 0.56 19.47 5.90
N TYR A 108 1.85 19.44 5.54
CA TYR A 108 2.48 18.24 5.01
C TYR A 108 2.42 17.08 6.01
N ILE A 109 2.79 17.31 7.28
CA ILE A 109 2.74 16.26 8.30
C ILE A 109 1.31 15.75 8.51
N ALA A 110 0.32 16.64 8.58
CA ALA A 110 -1.10 16.28 8.68
C ALA A 110 -1.56 15.45 7.47
N LEU A 111 -1.28 15.92 6.26
CA LEU A 111 -1.65 15.25 5.02
C LEU A 111 -0.97 13.87 4.89
N PHE A 112 0.34 13.82 5.16
CA PHE A 112 1.13 12.59 5.16
C PHE A 112 0.60 11.61 6.20
N ALA A 113 0.30 12.06 7.42
CA ALA A 113 -0.30 11.21 8.47
C ALA A 113 -1.65 10.65 8.02
N GLY A 114 -2.50 11.46 7.38
CA GLY A 114 -3.79 11.02 6.84
C GLY A 114 -3.66 9.85 5.86
N PHE A 115 -2.67 9.91 4.96
CA PHE A 115 -2.37 8.80 4.05
C PHE A 115 -1.65 7.64 4.75
N ALA A 116 -0.66 7.92 5.60
CA ALA A 116 0.16 6.92 6.30
C ALA A 116 -0.68 5.99 7.19
N ILE A 117 -1.74 6.50 7.81
CA ILE A 117 -2.72 5.68 8.55
C ILE A 117 -3.35 4.62 7.64
N LYS A 118 -3.63 4.95 6.37
CA LYS A 118 -4.24 4.05 5.39
C LYS A 118 -3.24 3.14 4.65
N ILE A 119 -1.93 3.43 4.72
CA ILE A 119 -0.80 2.59 4.24
C ILE A 119 -0.41 1.48 5.24
N PRO A 120 -1.13 1.37 6.36
CA PRO A 120 -0.61 0.90 7.65
C PRO A 120 0.88 1.17 7.90
N MET A 121 1.31 2.43 7.85
CA MET A 121 2.65 2.79 8.31
C MET A 121 2.74 2.62 9.83
N PHE A 122 3.88 2.19 10.36
CA PHE A 122 4.16 2.26 11.79
C PHE A 122 4.10 3.73 12.27
N PRO A 123 3.43 4.03 13.40
CA PRO A 123 2.76 3.14 14.36
C PRO A 123 1.26 2.93 14.11
N PHE A 124 0.70 3.41 13.00
CA PHE A 124 -0.73 3.46 12.72
C PHE A 124 -1.35 2.15 12.19
N HIS A 125 -0.58 1.06 12.12
CA HIS A 125 -0.98 -0.14 11.40
C HIS A 125 -1.97 -1.08 12.14
N THR A 126 -2.21 -0.84 13.44
CA THR A 126 -2.89 -1.84 14.30
C THR A 126 -4.35 -2.11 13.94
N TRP A 127 -4.99 -1.26 13.14
CA TRP A 127 -6.35 -1.50 12.63
C TRP A 127 -6.36 -2.60 11.57
N LEU A 128 -5.28 -2.75 10.79
CA LEU A 128 -5.24 -3.62 9.62
C LEU A 128 -5.38 -5.11 9.99
N PRO A 129 -4.61 -5.66 10.95
CA PRO A 129 -4.74 -7.06 11.34
C PRO A 129 -6.13 -7.40 11.87
N ASP A 130 -6.71 -6.53 12.70
CA ASP A 130 -8.05 -6.76 13.26
C ASP A 130 -9.13 -6.69 12.17
N ALA A 131 -9.03 -5.71 11.25
CA ALA A 131 -9.95 -5.59 10.13
C ALA A 131 -9.92 -6.83 9.23
N HIS A 132 -8.73 -7.34 8.87
CA HIS A 132 -8.61 -8.53 8.04
C HIS A 132 -9.08 -9.82 8.72
N VAL A 133 -8.77 -9.99 10.00
CA VAL A 133 -9.21 -11.18 10.74
C VAL A 133 -10.73 -11.22 10.80
N GLU A 134 -11.40 -10.11 11.04
CA GLU A 134 -12.87 -10.12 11.13
C GLU A 134 -13.56 -9.98 9.77
N ALA A 135 -12.91 -9.43 8.74
CA ALA A 135 -13.52 -9.27 7.42
C ALA A 135 -13.80 -10.61 6.72
N PRO A 136 -14.94 -10.74 6.01
CA PRO A 136 -15.16 -11.83 5.07
C PRO A 136 -14.05 -11.89 4.01
N THR A 137 -13.81 -13.06 3.43
CA THR A 137 -12.72 -13.27 2.46
C THR A 137 -12.76 -12.27 1.28
N PRO A 138 -13.90 -12.05 0.59
CA PRO A 138 -13.95 -11.09 -0.51
C PRO A 138 -13.61 -9.65 -0.07
N ILE A 139 -13.96 -9.31 1.18
CA ILE A 139 -13.71 -7.99 1.74
C ILE A 139 -12.24 -7.83 2.10
N SER A 140 -11.59 -8.86 2.62
CA SER A 140 -10.13 -8.89 2.80
C SER A 140 -9.39 -8.76 1.46
N VAL A 141 -9.89 -9.40 0.41
CA VAL A 141 -9.33 -9.29 -0.94
C VAL A 141 -9.38 -7.85 -1.45
N ILE A 142 -10.50 -7.14 -1.28
CA ILE A 142 -10.65 -5.73 -1.68
C ILE A 142 -9.79 -4.82 -0.79
N LEU A 143 -9.81 -5.05 0.53
CA LEU A 143 -9.09 -4.23 1.50
C LEU A 143 -7.58 -4.29 1.22
N ALA A 144 -7.01 -5.49 1.18
CA ALA A 144 -5.59 -5.66 0.88
C ALA A 144 -5.27 -5.29 -0.56
N GLY A 145 -6.11 -5.71 -1.51
CA GLY A 145 -5.90 -5.56 -2.95
C GLY A 145 -5.84 -4.10 -3.40
N VAL A 146 -6.73 -3.25 -2.89
CA VAL A 146 -6.94 -1.89 -3.41
C VAL A 146 -6.83 -0.82 -2.34
N LEU A 147 -7.46 -0.99 -1.17
CA LEU A 147 -7.61 0.10 -0.19
C LEU A 147 -6.28 0.63 0.32
N LEU A 148 -5.29 -0.24 0.57
CA LEU A 148 -3.95 0.17 1.01
C LEU A 148 -3.23 1.04 -0.02
N LYS A 149 -3.46 0.79 -1.32
CA LYS A 149 -2.78 1.50 -2.42
C LYS A 149 -3.25 2.93 -2.56
N MET A 150 -4.43 3.24 -2.06
CA MET A 150 -4.96 4.59 -2.07
C MET A 150 -4.14 5.53 -1.19
N GLY A 151 -3.60 5.02 -0.06
CA GLY A 151 -2.72 5.81 0.80
C GLY A 151 -1.42 6.18 0.09
N THR A 152 -0.71 5.20 -0.47
CA THR A 152 0.54 5.42 -1.22
C THR A 152 0.31 6.24 -2.48
N TYR A 153 -0.81 6.02 -3.19
CA TYR A 153 -1.24 6.88 -4.30
C TYR A 153 -1.47 8.33 -3.85
N GLY A 154 -2.15 8.54 -2.72
CA GLY A 154 -2.36 9.88 -2.15
C GLY A 154 -1.05 10.57 -1.82
N ILE A 155 -0.07 9.85 -1.28
CA ILE A 155 1.28 10.38 -1.05
C ILE A 155 1.93 10.81 -2.38
N LEU A 156 1.99 9.91 -3.37
CA LEU A 156 2.65 10.18 -4.65
C LEU A 156 1.96 11.27 -5.47
N ARG A 157 0.63 11.33 -5.41
CA ARG A 157 -0.17 12.21 -6.27
C ARG A 157 -0.49 13.55 -5.62
N ILE A 158 -0.54 13.62 -4.29
CA ILE A 158 -0.99 14.81 -3.56
C ILE A 158 0.12 15.32 -2.65
N SER A 159 0.64 14.50 -1.73
CA SER A 159 1.65 14.99 -0.76
C SER A 159 2.95 15.43 -1.44
N PHE A 160 3.52 14.58 -2.30
CA PHE A 160 4.82 14.85 -2.92
C PHE A 160 4.76 16.07 -3.86
N PRO A 161 3.80 16.16 -4.80
CA PRO A 161 3.85 17.25 -5.77
C PRO A 161 3.34 18.59 -5.25
N ILE A 162 2.50 18.64 -4.20
CA ILE A 162 2.02 19.90 -3.61
C ILE A 162 3.04 20.50 -2.62
N PHE A 163 3.83 19.65 -1.96
CA PHE A 163 4.85 20.04 -0.98
C PHE A 163 6.23 19.45 -1.30
N PRO A 164 6.74 19.63 -2.54
CA PRO A 164 7.94 18.93 -2.99
C PRO A 164 9.19 19.29 -2.17
N GLU A 165 9.29 20.52 -1.70
CA GLU A 165 10.37 21.01 -0.87
C GLU A 165 10.42 20.34 0.50
N ILE A 166 9.25 20.08 1.09
CA ILE A 166 9.13 19.41 2.40
C ILE A 166 9.33 17.91 2.23
N THR A 167 8.82 17.31 1.13
CA THR A 167 9.05 15.89 0.81
C THR A 167 10.53 15.57 0.73
N GLN A 168 11.32 16.40 0.06
CA GLN A 168 12.76 16.18 -0.05
C GLN A 168 13.48 16.29 1.30
N GLN A 169 13.09 17.26 2.14
CA GLN A 169 13.63 17.38 3.50
C GLN A 169 13.33 16.15 4.35
N LEU A 170 12.19 15.51 4.12
CA LEU A 170 11.72 14.39 4.94
C LEU A 170 11.95 13.01 4.32
N ILE A 171 12.65 12.93 3.19
CA ILE A 171 12.81 11.67 2.43
C ILE A 171 13.49 10.58 3.25
N TRP A 172 14.47 10.97 4.06
CA TRP A 172 15.17 10.07 4.97
C TRP A 172 14.22 9.44 6.00
N TYR A 173 13.25 10.20 6.52
CA TYR A 173 12.26 9.70 7.48
C TYR A 173 11.24 8.78 6.81
N ILE A 174 10.84 9.06 5.56
CA ILE A 174 9.95 8.17 4.80
C ILE A 174 10.65 6.81 4.59
N ALA A 175 11.93 6.82 4.22
CA ALA A 175 12.73 5.60 4.12
C ALA A 175 12.86 4.89 5.47
N LEU A 176 13.10 5.62 6.57
CA LEU A 176 13.18 5.07 7.92
C LEU A 176 11.88 4.33 8.30
N PHE A 177 10.73 4.96 8.09
CA PHE A 177 9.44 4.32 8.35
C PHE A 177 9.18 3.13 7.42
N GLY A 178 9.63 3.20 6.16
CA GLY A 178 9.63 2.06 5.24
C GLY A 178 10.40 0.86 5.81
N MET A 179 11.63 1.08 6.26
CA MET A 179 12.46 0.04 6.91
C MET A 179 11.81 -0.51 8.18
N ILE A 180 11.26 0.36 9.03
CA ILE A 180 10.56 -0.08 10.24
C ILE A 180 9.37 -0.96 9.86
N ASN A 181 8.56 -0.55 8.89
CA ASN A 181 7.45 -1.37 8.38
C ASN A 181 7.92 -2.74 7.90
N ILE A 182 8.98 -2.78 7.07
CA ILE A 182 9.53 -4.03 6.52
C ILE A 182 9.89 -4.99 7.64
N ILE A 183 10.70 -4.54 8.61
CA ILE A 183 11.25 -5.40 9.67
C ILE A 183 10.20 -5.70 10.73
N TYR A 184 9.57 -4.68 11.29
CA TYR A 184 8.59 -4.83 12.36
C TYR A 184 7.38 -5.61 11.87
N GLY A 185 6.86 -5.31 10.67
CA GLY A 185 5.76 -6.04 10.05
C GLY A 185 6.10 -7.51 9.86
N ALA A 186 7.31 -7.83 9.38
CA ALA A 186 7.74 -9.21 9.19
C ALA A 186 7.93 -9.97 10.52
N LEU A 187 8.49 -9.34 11.55
CA LEU A 187 8.60 -9.92 12.89
C LEU A 187 7.22 -10.19 13.50
N CYS A 188 6.29 -9.23 13.36
CA CYS A 188 4.91 -9.43 13.78
C CYS A 188 4.24 -10.57 13.02
N ALA A 189 4.42 -10.66 11.69
CA ALA A 189 3.89 -11.76 10.88
C ALA A 189 4.40 -13.11 11.36
N MET A 190 5.71 -13.22 11.59
CA MET A 190 6.35 -14.44 12.10
C MET A 190 5.82 -14.87 13.47
N ALA A 191 5.43 -13.94 14.32
CA ALA A 191 4.84 -14.26 15.63
C ALA A 191 3.37 -14.71 15.57
N GLN A 192 2.70 -14.62 14.40
CA GLN A 192 1.28 -14.95 14.30
C GLN A 192 1.03 -16.46 14.16
N ARG A 193 -0.02 -16.94 14.83
CA ARG A 193 -0.59 -18.29 14.63
C ARG A 193 -1.84 -18.30 13.76
N ASP A 194 -2.55 -17.17 13.70
CA ASP A 194 -3.70 -16.98 12.82
C ASP A 194 -3.23 -16.63 11.42
N PHE A 195 -3.72 -17.38 10.43
CA PHE A 195 -3.27 -17.28 9.06
C PHE A 195 -3.67 -15.95 8.39
N LYS A 196 -4.90 -15.45 8.62
CA LYS A 196 -5.32 -14.13 8.09
C LYS A 196 -4.49 -13.02 8.71
N LYS A 197 -4.21 -13.14 10.02
CA LYS A 197 -3.41 -12.15 10.75
C LYS A 197 -1.97 -12.11 10.27
N MET A 198 -1.37 -13.27 9.99
CA MET A 198 -0.03 -13.35 9.38
C MET A 198 0.03 -12.60 8.04
N ILE A 199 -0.94 -12.84 7.14
CA ILE A 199 -1.02 -12.17 5.83
C ILE A 199 -1.27 -10.65 5.97
N ALA A 200 -2.05 -10.24 6.96
CA ALA A 200 -2.24 -8.82 7.24
C ALA A 200 -0.91 -8.14 7.63
N TYR A 201 -0.10 -8.78 8.49
CA TYR A 201 1.21 -8.24 8.87
C TYR A 201 2.25 -8.34 7.75
N SER A 202 2.21 -9.37 6.90
CA SER A 202 3.04 -9.38 5.70
C SER A 202 2.72 -8.18 4.80
N SER A 203 1.44 -7.77 4.73
CA SER A 203 1.04 -6.56 4.00
C SER A 203 1.62 -5.28 4.59
N VAL A 204 1.68 -5.16 5.93
CA VAL A 204 2.40 -4.06 6.60
C VAL A 204 3.87 -4.01 6.16
N SER A 205 4.52 -5.17 6.09
CA SER A 205 5.91 -5.32 5.65
C SER A 205 6.10 -4.90 4.18
N HIS A 206 5.28 -5.42 3.26
CA HIS A 206 5.39 -5.08 1.83
C HIS A 206 5.06 -3.63 1.52
N MET A 207 4.15 -2.98 2.25
CA MET A 207 3.94 -1.53 2.12
C MET A 207 5.16 -0.71 2.58
N GLY A 208 6.00 -1.28 3.45
CA GLY A 208 7.30 -0.71 3.77
C GLY A 208 8.26 -0.67 2.57
N TYR A 209 8.25 -1.68 1.69
CA TYR A 209 8.98 -1.63 0.41
C TYR A 209 8.47 -0.50 -0.49
N VAL A 210 7.14 -0.29 -0.53
CA VAL A 210 6.57 0.83 -1.30
C VAL A 210 7.07 2.16 -0.74
N LEU A 211 7.02 2.37 0.58
CA LEU A 211 7.54 3.58 1.24
C LEU A 211 9.03 3.80 0.93
N LEU A 212 9.85 2.76 1.02
CA LEU A 212 11.29 2.82 0.72
C LEU A 212 11.55 3.18 -0.75
N GLY A 213 10.81 2.57 -1.69
CA GLY A 213 10.97 2.86 -3.12
C GLY A 213 10.53 4.28 -3.47
N MET A 214 9.43 4.77 -2.88
CA MET A 214 9.00 6.16 -3.05
C MET A 214 10.02 7.15 -2.48
N ALA A 215 10.68 6.79 -1.38
CA ALA A 215 11.71 7.62 -0.77
C ALA A 215 13.00 7.74 -1.61
N SER A 216 13.18 6.91 -2.64
CA SER A 216 14.37 7.01 -3.51
C SER A 216 14.36 8.21 -4.45
N LEU A 217 13.18 8.81 -4.70
CA LEU A 217 12.94 9.91 -5.65
C LEU A 217 13.64 9.76 -7.01
N ASN A 218 13.83 8.53 -7.47
CA ASN A 218 14.35 8.23 -8.79
C ASN A 218 13.43 7.27 -9.52
N THR A 219 13.51 7.26 -10.85
CA THR A 219 12.64 6.44 -11.71
C THR A 219 12.65 4.98 -11.29
N LEU A 220 13.82 4.41 -11.01
CA LEU A 220 13.93 2.98 -10.73
C LEU A 220 13.17 2.59 -9.45
N GLY A 221 13.39 3.32 -8.36
CA GLY A 221 12.75 3.01 -7.08
C GLY A 221 11.28 3.39 -7.05
N VAL A 222 10.87 4.51 -7.68
CA VAL A 222 9.45 4.90 -7.76
C VAL A 222 8.67 3.96 -8.68
N SER A 223 9.21 3.55 -9.83
CA SER A 223 8.59 2.50 -10.67
C SER A 223 8.51 1.18 -9.92
N GLY A 224 9.55 0.82 -9.15
CA GLY A 224 9.52 -0.34 -8.26
C GLY A 224 8.40 -0.25 -7.22
N ALA A 225 8.21 0.90 -6.57
CA ALA A 225 7.15 1.13 -5.60
C ALA A 225 5.76 1.01 -6.22
N VAL A 226 5.55 1.61 -7.40
CA VAL A 226 4.27 1.53 -8.13
C VAL A 226 3.98 0.12 -8.61
N PHE A 227 4.99 -0.58 -9.10
CA PHE A 227 4.85 -1.96 -9.50
C PHE A 227 4.62 -2.89 -8.29
N GLN A 228 5.26 -2.60 -7.15
CA GLN A 228 5.03 -3.33 -5.89
C GLN A 228 3.61 -3.14 -5.39
N MET A 229 3.04 -1.93 -5.50
CA MET A 229 1.63 -1.70 -5.19
C MET A 229 0.73 -2.64 -6.01
N PHE A 230 0.97 -2.74 -7.31
CA PHE A 230 0.20 -3.63 -8.19
C PHE A 230 0.40 -5.11 -7.83
N ASN A 231 1.65 -5.57 -7.78
CA ASN A 231 2.00 -6.97 -7.52
C ASN A 231 1.52 -7.43 -6.15
N HIS A 232 1.74 -6.62 -5.11
CA HIS A 232 1.22 -6.89 -3.77
C HIS A 232 -0.32 -6.96 -3.77
N GLY A 233 -1.01 -6.18 -4.59
CA GLY A 233 -2.46 -6.31 -4.79
C GLY A 233 -2.85 -7.70 -5.25
N ILE A 234 -2.25 -8.17 -6.34
CA ILE A 234 -2.56 -9.48 -6.92
C ILE A 234 -2.17 -10.62 -5.96
N ILE A 235 -0.94 -10.59 -5.43
CA ILE A 235 -0.40 -11.66 -4.58
C ILE A 235 -1.20 -11.76 -3.28
N THR A 236 -1.48 -10.65 -2.60
CA THR A 236 -2.19 -10.68 -1.32
C THR A 236 -3.67 -11.02 -1.48
N SER A 237 -4.30 -10.59 -2.57
CA SER A 237 -5.63 -11.09 -2.95
C SER A 237 -5.62 -12.62 -3.11
N MET A 238 -4.60 -13.17 -3.76
CA MET A 238 -4.43 -14.61 -3.92
C MET A 238 -4.24 -15.33 -2.57
N LEU A 239 -3.41 -14.77 -1.68
CA LEU A 239 -3.20 -15.30 -0.33
C LEU A 239 -4.48 -15.30 0.52
N PHE A 240 -5.28 -14.23 0.47
CA PHE A 240 -6.56 -14.20 1.20
C PHE A 240 -7.59 -15.16 0.61
N LEU A 241 -7.65 -15.32 -0.72
CA LEU A 241 -8.51 -16.33 -1.35
C LEU A 241 -8.10 -17.75 -0.93
N ILE A 242 -6.80 -18.04 -0.92
CA ILE A 242 -6.23 -19.29 -0.42
C ILE A 242 -6.70 -19.57 1.01
N VAL A 243 -6.58 -18.60 1.92
CA VAL A 243 -7.06 -18.78 3.29
C VAL A 243 -8.58 -18.95 3.35
N GLY A 244 -9.33 -18.27 2.48
CA GLY A 244 -10.78 -18.44 2.35
C GLY A 244 -11.18 -19.86 1.98
N VAL A 245 -10.53 -20.45 0.98
CA VAL A 245 -10.76 -21.83 0.52
C VAL A 245 -10.61 -22.84 1.67
N ILE A 246 -9.55 -22.72 2.49
CA ILE A 246 -9.37 -23.58 3.68
C ILE A 246 -10.41 -23.26 4.74
N TYR A 247 -10.67 -21.98 5.01
CA TYR A 247 -11.59 -21.57 6.07
C TYR A 247 -13.01 -22.06 5.81
N ASP A 248 -13.48 -22.00 4.56
CA ASP A 248 -14.81 -22.49 4.17
C ASP A 248 -14.96 -23.99 4.38
N ARG A 249 -13.86 -24.76 4.27
CA ARG A 249 -13.84 -26.22 4.48
C ARG A 249 -13.66 -26.64 5.94
N THR A 250 -12.96 -25.83 6.73
CA THR A 250 -12.40 -26.28 8.02
C THR A 250 -12.87 -25.45 9.21
N HIS A 251 -13.41 -24.26 8.96
CA HIS A 251 -13.85 -23.27 9.95
C HIS A 251 -12.81 -22.90 11.01
N THR A 252 -11.52 -23.17 10.75
CA THR A 252 -10.38 -22.72 11.55
C THR A 252 -9.39 -21.97 10.68
N ARG A 253 -8.59 -21.12 11.31
CA ARG A 253 -7.52 -20.31 10.69
C ARG A 253 -6.21 -20.46 11.43
N ILE A 254 -6.17 -21.32 12.44
CA ILE A 254 -5.00 -21.55 13.28
C ILE A 254 -4.08 -22.49 12.51
N MET A 255 -2.89 -22.00 12.15
CA MET A 255 -1.96 -22.74 11.28
C MET A 255 -1.52 -24.07 11.90
N ASP A 256 -1.46 -24.14 13.23
CA ASP A 256 -1.06 -25.34 13.98
C ASP A 256 -2.13 -26.46 13.96
N ASP A 257 -3.37 -26.18 13.52
CA ASP A 257 -4.43 -27.19 13.38
C ASP A 257 -4.34 -27.99 12.07
N PHE A 258 -3.45 -27.58 11.15
CA PHE A 258 -3.28 -28.18 9.84
C PHE A 258 -2.01 -29.04 9.76
N GLY A 259 -1.85 -29.74 8.64
CA GLY A 259 -0.71 -30.61 8.36
C GLY A 259 -0.95 -31.43 7.10
N GLY A 260 0.02 -31.43 6.19
CA GLY A 260 0.01 -32.25 4.98
C GLY A 260 -1.15 -31.99 4.02
N LEU A 261 -1.81 -30.81 4.04
CA LEU A 261 -2.96 -30.54 3.17
C LEU A 261 -2.65 -30.71 1.68
N GLY A 262 -1.40 -30.47 1.26
CA GLY A 262 -0.97 -30.63 -0.13
C GLY A 262 -1.06 -32.07 -0.65
N VAL A 263 -1.10 -33.06 0.24
CA VAL A 263 -1.28 -34.48 -0.14
C VAL A 263 -2.72 -34.75 -0.61
N LYS A 264 -3.72 -34.12 0.02
CA LYS A 264 -5.13 -34.29 -0.33
C LYS A 264 -5.66 -33.25 -1.31
N MET A 265 -5.00 -32.09 -1.41
CA MET A 265 -5.37 -30.99 -2.31
C MET A 265 -4.18 -30.58 -3.20
N PRO A 266 -3.70 -31.45 -4.10
CA PRO A 266 -2.52 -31.17 -4.92
C PRO A 266 -2.68 -29.99 -5.87
N ALA A 267 -3.87 -29.77 -6.45
CA ALA A 267 -4.06 -28.65 -7.35
C ALA A 267 -4.06 -27.32 -6.59
N TYR A 268 -4.74 -27.28 -5.45
CA TYR A 268 -4.65 -26.17 -4.51
C TYR A 268 -3.22 -25.89 -4.07
N MET A 269 -2.43 -26.92 -3.78
CA MET A 269 -1.01 -26.78 -3.42
C MET A 269 -0.20 -26.09 -4.53
N GLY A 270 -0.51 -26.34 -5.80
CA GLY A 270 0.11 -25.63 -6.92
C GLY A 270 -0.10 -24.11 -6.83
N PHE A 271 -1.34 -23.68 -6.58
CA PHE A 271 -1.67 -22.26 -6.40
C PHE A 271 -1.03 -21.66 -5.14
N VAL A 272 -1.07 -22.39 -4.03
CA VAL A 272 -0.42 -21.99 -2.78
C VAL A 272 1.07 -21.74 -2.98
N THR A 273 1.73 -22.67 -3.67
CA THR A 273 3.16 -22.58 -3.97
C THR A 273 3.47 -21.29 -4.73
N VAL A 274 2.74 -21.01 -5.82
CA VAL A 274 2.96 -19.77 -6.59
C VAL A 274 2.72 -18.53 -5.71
N ALA A 275 1.64 -18.49 -4.91
CA ALA A 275 1.33 -17.34 -4.06
C ALA A 275 2.43 -17.07 -3.02
N PHE A 276 2.87 -18.13 -2.34
CA PHE A 276 3.87 -18.04 -1.29
C PHE A 276 5.23 -17.61 -1.84
N PHE A 277 5.68 -18.24 -2.92
CA PHE A 277 6.96 -17.86 -3.53
C PHE A 277 6.91 -16.48 -4.18
N ALA A 278 5.76 -16.05 -4.73
CA ALA A 278 5.60 -14.69 -5.23
C ALA A 278 5.69 -13.66 -4.10
N ALA A 279 5.08 -13.95 -2.95
CA ALA A 279 5.15 -13.09 -1.77
C ALA A 279 6.53 -13.06 -1.11
N ILE A 280 7.33 -14.13 -1.22
CA ILE A 280 8.73 -14.14 -0.75
C ILE A 280 9.64 -13.29 -1.66
N GLY A 281 9.22 -13.04 -2.91
CA GLY A 281 10.07 -12.41 -3.91
C GLY A 281 10.99 -13.41 -4.62
N LEU A 282 10.49 -14.60 -4.97
CA LEU A 282 11.26 -15.56 -5.78
C LEU A 282 11.45 -15.04 -7.22
N PRO A 283 12.69 -15.05 -7.76
CA PRO A 283 12.94 -14.69 -9.16
C PRO A 283 12.07 -15.48 -10.14
N GLY A 284 11.57 -14.80 -11.17
CA GLY A 284 10.62 -15.34 -12.15
C GLY A 284 9.15 -15.13 -11.77
N LEU A 285 8.85 -14.61 -10.58
CA LEU A 285 7.51 -14.17 -10.17
C LEU A 285 7.48 -12.65 -9.98
N SER A 286 6.31 -12.04 -10.16
CA SER A 286 6.19 -10.58 -10.24
C SER A 286 6.68 -9.83 -8.99
N GLY A 287 6.49 -10.39 -7.80
CA GLY A 287 6.93 -9.79 -6.53
C GLY A 287 8.44 -9.52 -6.46
N PHE A 288 9.27 -10.40 -7.04
CA PHE A 288 10.71 -10.21 -7.07
C PHE A 288 11.11 -8.96 -7.87
N ILE A 289 10.50 -8.77 -9.05
CA ILE A 289 10.89 -7.68 -9.95
C ILE A 289 10.62 -6.32 -9.30
N SER A 290 9.45 -6.15 -8.69
CA SER A 290 9.10 -4.91 -8.01
C SER A 290 9.99 -4.63 -6.80
N GLU A 291 10.27 -5.63 -5.96
CA GLU A 291 11.16 -5.46 -4.80
C GLU A 291 12.61 -5.20 -5.23
N ALA A 292 13.10 -5.87 -6.27
CA ALA A 292 14.43 -5.61 -6.82
C ALA A 292 14.56 -4.15 -7.29
N PHE A 293 13.55 -3.61 -7.98
CA PHE A 293 13.55 -2.21 -8.42
C PHE A 293 13.54 -1.24 -7.23
N VAL A 294 12.74 -1.53 -6.19
CA VAL A 294 12.74 -0.76 -4.94
C VAL A 294 14.14 -0.73 -4.33
N PHE A 295 14.77 -1.88 -4.14
CA PHE A 295 16.09 -1.97 -3.51
C PHE A 295 17.18 -1.32 -4.36
N LEU A 296 17.20 -1.56 -5.67
CA LEU A 296 18.20 -0.96 -6.56
C LEU A 296 18.05 0.56 -6.63
N GLY A 297 16.82 1.06 -6.73
CA GLY A 297 16.54 2.50 -6.72
C GLY A 297 16.93 3.15 -5.40
N ALA A 298 16.57 2.56 -4.26
CA ALA A 298 16.89 3.11 -2.94
C ALA A 298 18.38 2.98 -2.59
N PHE A 299 19.07 1.91 -3.03
CA PHE A 299 20.51 1.74 -2.79
C PHE A 299 21.37 2.75 -3.57
N GLY A 300 20.88 3.17 -4.74
CA GLY A 300 21.52 4.19 -5.56
C GLY A 300 21.67 5.53 -4.83
N ASP A 301 20.72 5.89 -3.97
CA ASP A 301 20.76 7.12 -3.19
C ASP A 301 21.63 6.96 -1.93
N SER A 302 22.68 7.77 -1.82
CA SER A 302 23.59 7.79 -0.67
C SER A 302 22.90 8.10 0.67
N LEU A 303 21.83 8.89 0.68
CA LEU A 303 21.14 9.30 1.91
C LEU A 303 20.43 8.14 2.60
N ILE A 304 19.84 7.24 1.80
CA ILE A 304 19.02 6.12 2.31
C ILE A 304 19.66 4.74 2.05
N ARG A 305 20.90 4.70 1.54
CA ARG A 305 21.63 3.46 1.24
C ARG A 305 21.72 2.52 2.45
N VAL A 306 22.07 3.05 3.63
CA VAL A 306 22.20 2.24 4.85
C VAL A 306 20.84 1.66 5.27
N ILE A 307 19.78 2.48 5.21
CA ILE A 307 18.40 2.07 5.49
C ILE A 307 18.00 0.93 4.52
N THR A 308 18.38 1.05 3.25
CA THR A 308 18.11 0.05 2.22
C THR A 308 18.81 -1.28 2.51
N VAL A 309 20.09 -1.25 2.89
CA VAL A 309 20.85 -2.46 3.26
C VAL A 309 20.18 -3.17 4.44
N ILE A 310 19.79 -2.45 5.48
CA ILE A 310 19.12 -3.04 6.64
C ILE A 310 17.74 -3.60 6.24
N SER A 311 17.03 -2.91 5.35
CA SER A 311 15.73 -3.35 4.82
C SER A 311 15.79 -4.67 4.07
N THR A 312 16.95 -5.08 3.52
CA THR A 312 17.10 -6.40 2.87
C THR A 312 16.89 -7.57 3.84
N LEU A 313 17.01 -7.37 5.16
CA LEU A 313 16.64 -8.35 6.17
C LEU A 313 15.16 -8.75 6.08
N GLY A 314 14.31 -7.86 5.56
CA GLY A 314 12.91 -8.14 5.25
C GLY A 314 12.72 -9.34 4.32
N ILE A 315 13.63 -9.58 3.38
CA ILE A 315 13.59 -10.75 2.48
C ILE A 315 13.74 -12.04 3.29
N LEU A 316 14.72 -12.07 4.20
CA LEU A 316 15.00 -13.23 5.05
C LEU A 316 13.84 -13.49 6.03
N LEU A 317 13.34 -12.44 6.67
CA LEU A 317 12.19 -12.53 7.57
C LEU A 317 10.91 -12.95 6.83
N GLY A 318 10.72 -12.41 5.61
CA GLY A 318 9.70 -12.77 4.62
C GLY A 318 9.65 -14.26 4.34
N ALA A 319 10.80 -14.78 3.89
CA ALA A 319 10.99 -16.22 3.68
C ALA A 319 10.72 -17.02 4.96
N GLY A 320 11.19 -16.52 6.11
CA GLY A 320 11.00 -17.16 7.41
C GLY A 320 9.52 -17.45 7.71
N TYR A 321 8.65 -16.43 7.72
CA TYR A 321 7.24 -16.65 8.07
C TYR A 321 6.46 -17.38 6.97
N MET A 322 6.76 -17.14 5.68
CA MET A 322 6.05 -17.81 4.59
C MET A 322 6.42 -19.29 4.47
N LEU A 323 7.70 -19.64 4.49
CA LEU A 323 8.12 -21.04 4.40
C LEU A 323 7.70 -21.82 5.64
N TRP A 324 7.69 -21.18 6.81
CA TRP A 324 7.20 -21.81 8.03
C TRP A 324 5.71 -22.12 7.96
N ALA A 325 4.89 -21.18 7.47
CA ALA A 325 3.48 -21.41 7.22
C ALA A 325 3.25 -22.48 6.13
N LEU A 326 4.04 -22.45 5.06
CA LEU A 326 3.97 -23.46 3.99
C LEU A 326 4.20 -24.87 4.54
N GLN A 327 5.25 -25.02 5.35
CA GLN A 327 5.63 -26.29 5.95
C GLN A 327 4.58 -26.82 6.93
N ARG A 328 4.06 -25.96 7.82
CA ARG A 328 3.08 -26.37 8.84
C ARG A 328 1.71 -26.71 8.26
N VAL A 329 1.23 -25.90 7.33
CA VAL A 329 -0.14 -26.05 6.83
C VAL A 329 -0.23 -27.11 5.75
N TYR A 330 0.74 -27.15 4.83
CA TYR A 330 0.59 -27.90 3.58
C TYR A 330 1.50 -29.12 3.45
N LEU A 331 2.67 -29.12 4.10
CA LEU A 331 3.65 -30.20 4.01
C LEU A 331 3.59 -31.12 5.24
N GLY A 332 4.38 -32.20 5.22
CA GLY A 332 4.48 -33.16 6.32
C GLY A 332 3.37 -34.21 6.33
N LYS A 333 3.16 -34.83 7.50
CA LYS A 333 2.13 -35.86 7.68
C LYS A 333 0.74 -35.21 7.60
N PHE A 334 -0.15 -35.81 6.80
CA PHE A 334 -1.54 -35.38 6.73
C PHE A 334 -2.23 -35.51 8.09
N ASN A 335 -2.99 -34.48 8.47
CA ASN A 335 -3.80 -34.51 9.68
C ASN A 335 -5.16 -35.18 9.39
N ASP A 336 -5.36 -36.37 9.96
CA ASP A 336 -6.55 -37.20 9.76
C ASP A 336 -7.87 -36.49 10.14
N LYS A 337 -7.83 -35.44 10.96
CA LYS A 337 -8.97 -34.56 11.25
C LYS A 337 -9.64 -34.01 9.97
N TRP A 338 -8.88 -33.85 8.89
CA TRP A 338 -9.33 -33.25 7.64
C TRP A 338 -9.59 -34.26 6.52
N GLU A 339 -9.76 -35.55 6.83
CA GLU A 339 -9.85 -36.62 5.82
C GLU A 339 -10.91 -36.38 4.73
N GLY A 340 -12.03 -35.73 5.07
CA GLY A 340 -13.10 -35.38 4.13
C GLY A 340 -12.85 -34.14 3.25
N ILE A 341 -11.67 -33.51 3.36
CA ILE A 341 -11.35 -32.29 2.61
C ILE A 341 -11.27 -32.60 1.11
N ARG A 342 -11.91 -31.75 0.31
CA ARG A 342 -11.88 -31.85 -1.15
C ARG A 342 -10.96 -30.79 -1.72
N ASP A 343 -10.32 -31.11 -2.84
CA ASP A 343 -9.55 -30.16 -3.63
C ASP A 343 -10.46 -29.06 -4.23
N LEU A 344 -9.91 -28.25 -5.13
CA LEU A 344 -10.58 -27.08 -5.68
C LEU A 344 -11.82 -27.42 -6.53
N ASP A 345 -12.85 -26.59 -6.38
CA ASP A 345 -13.98 -26.53 -7.30
C ASP A 345 -13.73 -25.55 -8.46
N LEU A 346 -14.61 -25.57 -9.46
CA LEU A 346 -14.47 -24.72 -10.65
C LEU A 346 -14.48 -23.22 -10.34
N ARG A 347 -15.22 -22.79 -9.31
CA ARG A 347 -15.28 -21.39 -8.89
C ARG A 347 -13.94 -20.96 -8.30
N GLU A 348 -13.30 -21.84 -7.52
CA GLU A 348 -12.00 -21.57 -6.92
C GLU A 348 -10.88 -21.53 -7.95
N TYR A 349 -10.92 -22.41 -8.96
CA TYR A 349 -10.05 -22.28 -10.14
C TYR A 349 -10.25 -20.94 -10.85
N ALA A 350 -11.49 -20.54 -11.09
CA ALA A 350 -11.80 -19.27 -11.76
C ALA A 350 -11.31 -18.04 -10.96
N MET A 351 -11.21 -18.15 -9.63
CA MET A 351 -10.67 -17.08 -8.78
C MET A 351 -9.13 -17.07 -8.74
N LEU A 352 -8.47 -18.23 -8.65
CA LEU A 352 -7.02 -18.32 -8.45
C LEU A 352 -6.21 -18.33 -9.75
N ALA A 353 -6.73 -18.93 -10.82
CA ALA A 353 -6.00 -19.07 -12.07
C ALA A 353 -5.65 -17.72 -12.72
N PRO A 354 -6.55 -16.73 -12.83
CA PRO A 354 -6.21 -15.44 -13.43
C PRO A 354 -5.11 -14.70 -12.65
N LEU A 355 -5.16 -14.73 -11.32
CA LEU A 355 -4.15 -14.10 -10.46
C LEU A 355 -2.78 -14.78 -10.64
N THR A 356 -2.77 -16.11 -10.72
CA THR A 356 -1.56 -16.90 -10.94
C THR A 356 -0.92 -16.59 -12.29
N ILE A 357 -1.74 -16.50 -13.35
CA ILE A 357 -1.28 -16.13 -14.69
C ILE A 357 -0.64 -14.75 -14.67
N ILE A 358 -1.26 -13.76 -14.01
CA ILE A 358 -0.72 -12.40 -13.89
C ILE A 358 0.62 -12.40 -13.14
N VAL A 359 0.71 -13.12 -12.01
CA VAL A 359 1.94 -13.21 -11.19
C VAL A 359 3.10 -13.80 -11.98
N ILE A 360 2.87 -14.86 -12.75
CA ILE A 360 3.90 -15.50 -13.58
C ILE A 360 4.24 -14.61 -14.78
N PHE A 361 3.22 -14.13 -15.51
CA PHE A 361 3.39 -13.31 -16.69
C PHE A 361 4.23 -12.06 -16.41
N LEU A 362 3.91 -11.34 -15.33
CA LEU A 362 4.64 -10.12 -14.95
C LEU A 362 5.99 -10.42 -14.27
N GLY A 363 6.22 -11.65 -13.81
CA GLY A 363 7.54 -12.11 -13.37
C GLY A 363 8.50 -12.36 -14.53
N VAL A 364 7.98 -12.78 -15.69
CA VAL A 364 8.76 -13.08 -16.91
C VAL A 364 8.84 -11.86 -17.83
N TYR A 365 7.75 -11.12 -18.01
CA TYR A 365 7.62 -9.96 -18.90
C TYR A 365 7.08 -8.73 -18.14
N PRO A 366 7.89 -8.13 -17.24
CA PRO A 366 7.45 -6.99 -16.44
C PRO A 366 7.24 -5.70 -17.24
N SER A 367 7.85 -5.57 -18.43
CA SER A 367 7.71 -4.39 -19.28
C SER A 367 6.26 -4.09 -19.66
N ALA A 368 5.40 -5.09 -19.80
CA ALA A 368 3.96 -4.89 -20.02
C ALA A 368 3.31 -3.92 -19.02
N MET A 369 3.77 -3.93 -17.77
CA MET A 369 3.25 -3.05 -16.72
C MET A 369 4.16 -1.83 -16.52
N LEU A 370 5.48 -1.98 -16.64
CA LEU A 370 6.42 -0.87 -16.50
C LEU A 370 6.20 0.19 -17.60
N ASP A 371 5.98 -0.21 -18.85
CA ASP A 371 5.79 0.71 -19.97
C ASP A 371 4.51 1.56 -19.81
N LEU A 372 3.49 1.05 -19.12
CA LEU A 372 2.27 1.79 -18.80
C LEU A 372 2.48 2.88 -17.75
N MET A 373 3.42 2.68 -16.82
CA MET A 373 3.64 3.60 -15.69
C MET A 373 4.84 4.53 -15.87
N ASN A 374 5.85 4.12 -16.65
CA ASN A 374 7.15 4.81 -16.73
C ASN A 374 7.00 6.27 -17.17
N THR A 375 6.12 6.60 -18.11
CA THR A 375 5.89 8.00 -18.52
C THR A 375 5.46 8.86 -17.33
N SER A 376 4.41 8.43 -16.61
CA SER A 376 3.89 9.17 -15.45
C SER A 376 4.90 9.25 -14.30
N VAL A 377 5.64 8.16 -14.05
CA VAL A 377 6.69 8.11 -13.02
C VAL A 377 7.84 9.06 -13.37
N ASN A 378 8.32 9.03 -14.61
CA ASN A 378 9.39 9.92 -15.07
C ASN A 378 8.99 11.39 -14.97
N THR A 379 7.76 11.73 -15.39
CA THR A 379 7.24 13.10 -15.25
C THR A 379 7.19 13.53 -13.78
N MET A 380 6.75 12.65 -12.89
CA MET A 380 6.67 12.96 -11.46
C MET A 380 8.06 13.11 -10.81
N VAL A 381 9.01 12.23 -11.14
CA VAL A 381 10.40 12.33 -10.66
C VAL A 381 11.06 13.61 -11.18
N GLN A 382 10.89 13.93 -12.47
CA GLN A 382 11.41 15.17 -13.04
C GLN A 382 10.80 16.40 -12.36
N PHE A 383 9.49 16.41 -12.14
CA PHE A 383 8.81 17.48 -11.41
C PHE A 383 9.40 17.69 -10.00
N MET A 384 9.65 16.60 -9.25
CA MET A 384 10.26 16.69 -7.92
C MET A 384 11.67 17.29 -7.98
N HIS A 385 12.46 16.94 -9.00
CA HIS A 385 13.80 17.49 -9.19
C HIS A 385 13.76 18.98 -9.57
N ASP A 386 12.89 19.39 -10.49
CA ASP A 386 12.75 20.78 -10.92
C ASP A 386 12.25 21.66 -9.76
N ALA A 387 11.33 21.15 -8.95
CA ALA A 387 10.84 21.84 -7.77
C ALA A 387 11.96 22.10 -6.75
N GLN A 388 12.91 21.18 -6.58
CA GLN A 388 14.08 21.40 -5.71
C GLN A 388 14.83 22.67 -6.08
N VAL A 389 15.08 22.85 -7.38
CA VAL A 389 15.81 24.00 -7.92
C VAL A 389 15.02 25.27 -7.65
N TYR A 390 13.71 25.28 -7.96
CA TYR A 390 12.84 26.42 -7.72
C TYR A 390 12.82 26.84 -6.24
N TYR A 391 12.51 25.93 -5.31
CA TYR A 391 12.39 26.27 -3.90
C TYR A 391 13.74 26.64 -3.25
N SER A 392 14.85 26.06 -3.72
CA SER A 392 16.18 26.47 -3.26
C SER A 392 16.52 27.93 -3.61
N SER A 393 16.00 28.44 -4.73
CA SER A 393 16.19 29.83 -5.15
C SER A 393 15.39 30.86 -4.32
N LEU A 394 14.31 30.42 -3.66
CA LEU A 394 13.51 31.27 -2.77
C LEU A 394 14.18 31.49 -1.40
N VAL A 395 15.01 30.55 -0.95
CA VAL A 395 15.71 30.60 0.34
C VAL A 395 17.01 31.42 0.26
N SER A 396 17.51 31.69 -0.95
CA SER A 396 18.74 32.44 -1.20
C SER A 396 18.60 33.98 -1.20
N PHE A 397 17.53 34.53 -0.60
CA PHE A 397 17.32 35.97 -0.44
C PHE A 397 17.18 36.39 1.03
#